data_AF-A0A7L3L859-F1
#
_entry.id   AF-A0A7L3L859-F1
#
_cell.length_a   1.000
_cell.length_b   1.000
_cell.length_c   1.000
_cell.angle_alpha   90.00
_cell.angle_beta   90.00
_cell.angle_gamma   90.00
#
_symmetry.space_group_name_H-M   'P 1'
#
loop_
_entity.id
_entity.type
_entity.pdbx_description
1 polymer ?
#
loop_
_entity_poly.entity_id
_entity_poly.type
_entity_poly.pdbx_seq_one_letter_code
_entity_poly.pdbx_strand_id
1 'polypeptide(L)'
;PQGLKDCVTDLLQPFQGDPIDMVAGIDAMGFILGAATATVLGKGFLAIRKAGHLCVETVTQPYTDYSAREKLMEVRTDAISPGLRVLLVDQWVETGGTMRAAIQLVERLGGVVAGKKGHPGEGCPSTCWWLVLRSSTPCPSGVAAICIEDSEGGRWIREHYKCSHCVPPSLQPHFDHHQ
;
A
#
# COMPACT_ATOMS: atom_id res chain seq x y z
N PRO A 1 14.52 18.25 -2.98
CA PRO A 1 14.31 17.47 -4.23
C PRO A 1 14.87 16.04 -4.17
N GLN A 2 16.14 15.87 -3.81
CA GLN A 2 16.80 14.55 -3.79
C GLN A 2 16.16 13.56 -2.80
N GLY A 3 15.85 13.99 -1.57
CA GLY A 3 15.28 13.08 -0.55
C GLY A 3 13.95 12.43 -0.93
N LEU A 4 13.02 13.17 -1.57
CA LEU A 4 11.77 12.58 -2.06
C LEU A 4 12.03 11.57 -3.18
N LYS A 5 12.98 11.87 -4.08
CA LYS A 5 13.36 10.98 -5.17
C LYS A 5 13.97 9.68 -4.65
N ASP A 6 14.88 9.77 -3.68
CA ASP A 6 15.50 8.60 -3.05
C ASP A 6 14.44 7.77 -2.32
N CYS A 7 13.57 8.43 -1.55
CA CYS A 7 12.45 7.77 -0.86
C CYS A 7 11.53 7.01 -1.83
N VAL A 8 11.13 7.62 -2.94
CA VAL A 8 10.30 6.95 -3.97
C VAL A 8 11.07 5.82 -4.65
N THR A 9 12.37 5.98 -4.89
CA THR A 9 13.22 4.93 -5.46
C THR A 9 13.30 3.71 -4.55
N ASP A 10 13.54 3.94 -3.25
CA ASP A 10 13.59 2.89 -2.24
C ASP A 10 12.23 2.23 -2.04
N LEU A 11 11.15 3.02 -2.05
CA LEU A 11 9.77 2.55 -1.95
C LEU A 11 9.40 1.64 -3.14
N LEU A 12 9.91 1.94 -4.34
CA LEU A 12 9.63 1.18 -5.56
C LEU A 12 10.56 -0.01 -5.77
N GLN A 13 11.71 -0.06 -5.10
CA GLN A 13 12.69 -1.13 -5.25
C GLN A 13 12.07 -2.55 -5.13
N PRO A 14 11.14 -2.82 -4.19
CA PRO A 14 10.51 -4.15 -4.08
C PRO A 14 9.56 -4.53 -5.21
N PHE A 15 9.10 -3.55 -5.99
CA PHE A 15 8.09 -3.71 -7.04
C PHE A 15 8.71 -3.76 -8.44
N GLN A 16 10.03 -3.89 -8.54
CA GLN A 16 10.70 -3.97 -9.83
C GLN A 16 10.29 -5.22 -10.60
N GLY A 17 9.66 -5.01 -11.76
CA GLY A 17 9.14 -6.09 -12.62
C GLY A 17 7.70 -6.48 -12.29
N ASP A 18 7.10 -5.94 -11.23
CA ASP A 18 5.70 -6.18 -10.91
C ASP A 18 4.80 -5.43 -11.87
N PRO A 19 3.72 -6.08 -12.33
CA PRO A 19 2.90 -5.45 -13.31
C PRO A 19 1.87 -4.56 -12.59
N ILE A 20 2.15 -3.26 -12.61
CA ILE A 20 1.33 -2.21 -11.98
C ILE A 20 0.65 -1.39 -13.07
N ASP A 21 -0.66 -1.24 -12.96
CA ASP A 21 -1.47 -0.48 -13.92
C ASP A 21 -1.83 0.91 -13.37
N MET A 22 -1.97 1.02 -12.04
CA MET A 22 -2.34 2.26 -11.36
C MET A 22 -1.72 2.33 -9.96
N VAL A 23 -1.47 3.55 -9.47
CA VAL A 23 -1.05 3.80 -8.08
C VAL A 23 -2.18 4.50 -7.35
N ALA A 24 -2.54 4.01 -6.17
CA ALA A 24 -3.52 4.64 -5.30
C ALA A 24 -2.85 5.17 -4.03
N GLY A 25 -2.99 6.47 -3.77
CA GLY A 25 -2.55 7.09 -2.52
C GLY A 25 -3.69 7.11 -1.49
N ILE A 26 -3.37 6.83 -0.23
CA ILE A 26 -4.32 6.89 0.89
C ILE A 26 -4.22 8.24 1.61
N ASP A 27 -5.38 8.81 1.95
CA ASP A 27 -5.51 10.16 2.47
C ASP A 27 -4.81 10.41 3.82
N ALA A 28 -4.17 11.55 4.04
CA ALA A 28 -3.86 12.62 3.06
C ALA A 28 -2.39 12.57 2.61
N MET A 29 -1.51 12.16 3.51
CA MET A 29 -0.06 12.22 3.28
C MET A 29 0.42 11.15 2.29
N GLY A 30 -0.30 10.03 2.16
CA GLY A 30 -0.04 9.03 1.13
C GLY A 30 -0.20 9.57 -0.30
N PHE A 31 -0.90 10.69 -0.51
CA PHE A 31 -1.00 11.31 -1.85
C PHE A 31 0.33 11.84 -2.35
N ILE A 32 1.19 12.36 -1.48
CA ILE A 32 2.48 12.94 -1.87
C ILE A 32 3.36 11.85 -2.45
N LEU A 33 3.50 10.74 -1.72
CA LEU A 33 4.28 9.59 -2.15
C LEU A 33 3.62 8.85 -3.30
N GLY A 34 2.30 8.65 -3.25
CA GLY A 34 1.55 7.97 -4.29
C GLY A 34 1.61 8.71 -5.63
N ALA A 35 1.46 10.03 -5.65
CA ALA A 35 1.56 10.82 -6.88
C ALA A 35 3.00 10.82 -7.44
N ALA A 36 4.01 10.93 -6.56
CA ALA A 36 5.40 10.83 -6.98
C ALA A 36 5.74 9.44 -7.54
N THR A 37 5.23 8.38 -6.91
CA THR A 37 5.36 6.99 -7.36
C THR A 37 4.68 6.77 -8.70
N ALA A 38 3.45 7.25 -8.88
CA ALA A 38 2.71 7.19 -10.14
C ALA A 38 3.49 7.88 -11.27
N THR A 39 4.08 9.04 -10.97
CA THR A 39 4.90 9.81 -11.92
C THR A 39 6.14 9.02 -12.35
N VAL A 40 6.86 8.41 -11.39
CA VAL A 40 8.06 7.60 -11.67
C VAL A 40 7.72 6.34 -12.49
N LEU A 41 6.58 5.70 -12.23
CA LEU A 41 6.12 4.53 -12.98
C LEU A 41 5.45 4.86 -14.32
N GLY A 42 5.13 6.13 -14.59
CA GLY A 42 4.35 6.54 -15.76
C GLY A 42 2.92 5.98 -15.74
N LYS A 43 2.29 5.91 -14.57
CA LYS A 43 0.95 5.32 -14.36
C LYS A 43 -0.06 6.36 -13.88
N GLY A 44 -1.34 6.00 -13.98
CA GLY A 44 -2.42 6.80 -13.39
C GLY A 44 -2.33 6.84 -11.86
N PHE A 45 -2.86 7.92 -11.28
CA PHE A 45 -2.98 8.10 -9.83
C PHE A 45 -4.45 8.11 -9.40
N LEU A 46 -4.76 7.41 -8.32
CA LEU A 46 -6.08 7.36 -7.69
C LEU A 46 -5.99 7.81 -6.23
N ALA A 47 -6.88 8.71 -5.82
CA ALA A 47 -7.02 9.09 -4.43
C ALA A 47 -8.09 8.23 -3.74
N ILE A 48 -7.71 7.55 -2.66
CA ILE A 48 -8.65 6.90 -1.73
C ILE A 48 -8.74 7.79 -0.49
N ARG A 49 -9.94 8.33 -0.21
CA ARG A 49 -10.14 9.45 0.72
C ARG A 49 -10.92 9.05 1.96
N LYS A 50 -10.78 9.81 3.06
CA LYS A 50 -11.83 9.80 4.09
C LYS A 50 -13.14 10.30 3.48
N ALA A 51 -14.27 9.75 3.91
CA ALA A 51 -15.55 10.02 3.28
C ALA A 51 -15.99 11.49 3.36
N GLY A 52 -16.74 11.94 2.34
CA GLY A 52 -17.29 13.29 2.25
C GLY A 52 -16.38 14.31 1.59
N HIS A 53 -15.30 13.88 0.94
CA HIS A 53 -14.35 14.75 0.27
C HIS A 53 -14.37 14.66 -1.26
N LEU A 54 -14.94 13.60 -1.84
CA LEU A 54 -15.14 13.43 -3.27
C LEU A 54 -16.51 13.99 -3.69
N CYS A 55 -16.51 14.91 -4.66
CA CYS A 55 -17.73 15.57 -5.17
C CYS A 55 -18.43 14.78 -6.29
N VAL A 56 -18.41 13.45 -6.21
CA VAL A 56 -18.74 12.51 -7.29
C VAL A 56 -19.32 11.23 -6.66
N GLU A 57 -19.88 10.33 -7.47
CA GLU A 57 -20.38 9.06 -6.96
C GLU A 57 -19.23 8.21 -6.39
N THR A 58 -19.42 7.71 -5.18
CA THR A 58 -18.40 6.93 -4.45
C THR A 58 -18.95 5.62 -3.93
N VAL A 59 -18.03 4.67 -3.75
CA VAL A 59 -18.27 3.51 -2.91
C VAL A 59 -17.48 3.70 -1.61
N THR A 60 -18.06 3.33 -0.47
CA THR A 60 -17.46 3.57 0.85
C THR A 60 -17.16 2.28 1.60
N GLN A 61 -16.17 2.29 2.50
CA GLN A 61 -15.80 1.15 3.31
C GLN A 61 -15.51 1.61 4.75
N PRO A 62 -16.19 1.03 5.77
CA PRO A 62 -15.91 1.36 7.15
C PRO A 62 -14.54 0.85 7.61
N TYR A 63 -13.96 1.58 8.54
CA TYR A 63 -12.78 1.20 9.30
C TYR A 63 -12.82 1.80 10.70
N THR A 64 -12.12 1.16 11.64
CA THR A 64 -11.91 1.71 12.99
C THR A 64 -10.58 2.46 13.01
N ASP A 65 -10.60 3.72 13.43
CA ASP A 65 -9.39 4.52 13.57
C ASP A 65 -8.67 4.27 14.90
N TYR A 66 -7.52 4.93 15.10
CA TYR A 66 -6.73 4.81 16.34
C TYR A 66 -7.50 5.26 17.59
N SER A 67 -8.54 6.10 17.45
CA SER A 67 -9.40 6.56 18.54
C SER A 67 -10.59 5.62 18.82
N ALA A 68 -10.57 4.42 18.24
CA ALA A 68 -11.64 3.42 18.31
C ALA A 68 -12.99 3.90 17.76
N ARG A 69 -12.99 4.88 16.86
CA ARG A 69 -14.22 5.38 16.21
C ARG A 69 -14.36 4.78 14.83
N GLU A 70 -15.59 4.43 14.48
CA GLU A 70 -15.92 4.05 13.11
C GLU A 70 -15.88 5.28 12.20
N LYS A 71 -15.16 5.15 11.09
CA LYS A 71 -15.04 6.13 10.02
C LYS A 71 -15.20 5.42 8.68
N LEU A 72 -15.38 6.20 7.63
CA LEU A 72 -15.54 5.68 6.27
C LEU A 72 -14.37 6.15 5.39
N MET A 73 -13.80 5.23 4.62
CA MET A 73 -13.00 5.55 3.44
C MET A 73 -13.89 5.52 2.20
N GLU A 74 -13.56 6.29 1.17
CA GLU A 74 -14.29 6.39 -0.08
C GLU A 74 -13.37 6.41 -1.30
N VAL A 75 -13.87 5.90 -2.42
CA VAL A 75 -13.24 5.96 -3.74
C VAL A 75 -14.33 6.13 -4.80
N ARG A 76 -13.99 6.76 -5.92
CA ARG A 76 -14.93 6.96 -7.05
C ARG A 76 -15.33 5.63 -7.68
N THR A 77 -16.61 5.47 -8.03
CA THR A 77 -17.19 4.20 -8.55
C THR A 77 -16.58 3.71 -9.85
N ASP A 78 -16.11 4.63 -10.70
CA ASP A 78 -15.58 4.37 -12.05
C ASP A 78 -14.05 4.32 -12.10
N ALA A 79 -13.38 4.39 -10.95
CA ALA A 79 -11.93 4.54 -10.90
C ALA A 79 -11.15 3.25 -11.22
N ILE A 80 -11.78 2.09 -11.01
CA ILE A 80 -11.13 0.78 -11.07
C ILE A 80 -11.95 -0.13 -11.97
N SER A 81 -11.32 -0.62 -13.03
CA SER A 81 -11.88 -1.67 -13.89
C SER A 81 -11.53 -3.06 -13.34
N PRO A 82 -12.34 -4.09 -13.60
CA PRO A 82 -12.02 -5.45 -13.22
C PRO A 82 -10.63 -5.89 -13.73
N GLY A 83 -9.83 -6.47 -12.84
CA GLY A 83 -8.47 -6.94 -13.12
C GLY A 83 -7.39 -5.85 -13.10
N LEU A 84 -7.74 -4.58 -12.92
CA LEU A 84 -6.78 -3.48 -12.82
C LEU A 84 -5.88 -3.67 -11.60
N ARG A 85 -4.56 -3.70 -11.80
CA ARG A 85 -3.60 -3.90 -10.71
C ARG A 85 -3.20 -2.58 -10.08
N VAL A 86 -3.58 -2.41 -8.82
CA VAL A 86 -3.42 -1.18 -8.07
C VAL A 86 -2.33 -1.34 -7.01
N LEU A 87 -1.29 -0.51 -7.08
CA LEU A 87 -0.32 -0.36 -6.01
C LEU A 87 -0.86 0.64 -4.98
N LEU A 88 -1.14 0.16 -3.77
CA LEU A 88 -1.56 1.04 -2.66
C LEU A 88 -0.33 1.67 -1.99
N VAL A 89 -0.37 2.98 -1.79
CA VAL A 89 0.71 3.78 -1.21
C VAL A 89 0.19 4.59 -0.02
N ASP A 90 0.88 4.45 1.10
CA ASP A 90 0.69 5.31 2.28
C ASP A 90 2.07 5.71 2.81
N GLN A 91 2.16 6.80 3.57
CA GLN A 91 3.41 7.08 4.28
C GLN A 91 3.49 6.30 5.59
N TRP A 92 2.35 6.06 6.24
CA TRP A 92 2.34 5.54 7.60
C TRP A 92 1.09 4.72 7.85
N VAL A 93 1.30 3.47 8.22
CA VAL A 93 0.22 2.58 8.64
C VAL A 93 0.28 2.43 10.15
N GLU A 94 -0.68 3.06 10.84
CA GLU A 94 -0.87 2.95 12.28
C GLU A 94 -1.54 1.60 12.61
N THR A 95 -2.85 1.61 12.88
CA THR A 95 -3.66 0.42 13.18
C THR A 95 -3.87 -0.50 11.97
N GLY A 96 -3.54 -0.06 10.75
CA GLY A 96 -3.87 -0.77 9.52
C GLY A 96 -5.31 -0.61 9.03
N GLY A 97 -6.18 0.11 9.77
CA GLY A 97 -7.59 0.26 9.43
C GLY A 97 -7.84 0.92 8.07
N THR A 98 -7.15 2.03 7.78
CA THR A 98 -7.25 2.76 6.51
C THR A 98 -6.77 1.91 5.33
N MET A 99 -5.63 1.24 5.47
CA MET A 99 -5.06 0.36 4.45
C MET A 99 -5.98 -0.83 4.15
N ARG A 100 -6.53 -1.49 5.19
CA ARG A 100 -7.49 -2.59 5.02
C ARG A 100 -8.77 -2.12 4.30
N ALA A 101 -9.30 -0.96 4.65
CA ALA A 101 -10.45 -0.40 3.93
C ALA A 101 -10.12 -0.06 2.47
N ALA A 102 -8.93 0.48 2.20
CA ALA A 102 -8.48 0.75 0.84
C ALA A 102 -8.36 -0.54 0.00
N ILE A 103 -7.78 -1.61 0.55
CA ILE A 103 -7.73 -2.94 -0.08
C ILE A 103 -9.14 -3.42 -0.44
N GLN A 104 -10.08 -3.37 0.51
CA GLN A 104 -11.45 -3.82 0.31
C GLN A 104 -12.19 -2.97 -0.74
N LEU A 105 -11.94 -1.66 -0.80
CA LEU A 105 -12.48 -0.78 -1.84
C LEU A 105 -11.99 -1.19 -3.23
N VAL A 106 -10.69 -1.46 -3.37
CA VAL A 106 -10.08 -1.93 -4.64
C VAL A 106 -10.69 -3.26 -5.06
N GLU A 107 -10.70 -4.25 -4.15
CA GLU A 107 -11.23 -5.59 -4.43
C GLU A 107 -12.73 -5.56 -4.76
N ARG A 108 -13.52 -4.70 -4.10
CA ARG A 108 -14.96 -4.58 -4.35
C ARG A 108 -15.28 -4.00 -5.73
N LEU A 109 -14.41 -3.15 -6.28
CA LEU A 109 -14.52 -2.66 -7.65
C LEU A 109 -13.92 -3.64 -8.68
N GLY A 110 -13.52 -4.84 -8.25
CA GLY A 110 -12.94 -5.88 -9.10
C GLY A 110 -11.46 -5.66 -9.42
N GLY A 111 -10.83 -4.66 -8.81
CA GLY A 111 -9.38 -4.45 -8.92
C GLY A 111 -8.60 -5.52 -8.17
N VAL A 112 -7.33 -5.64 -8.53
CA VAL A 112 -6.38 -6.51 -7.84
C VAL A 112 -5.38 -5.61 -7.15
N VAL A 113 -5.28 -5.69 -5.82
CA VAL A 113 -4.15 -5.07 -5.14
C VAL A 113 -2.90 -5.81 -5.59
N ALA A 114 -1.89 -5.07 -6.08
CA ALA A 114 -0.64 -5.66 -6.55
C ALA A 114 -0.07 -6.66 -5.51
N GLY A 115 0.72 -7.64 -5.94
CA GLY A 115 1.44 -8.67 -5.15
C GLY A 115 0.90 -9.06 -3.77
N LYS A 116 -0.40 -9.40 -3.77
CA LYS A 116 -1.04 -10.22 -2.75
C LYS A 116 -0.39 -11.62 -2.75
N LYS A 117 0.08 -12.12 -1.61
CA LYS A 117 0.70 -13.45 -1.53
C LYS A 117 -0.32 -14.53 -1.91
N GLY A 118 -0.04 -15.33 -2.94
CA GLY A 118 -0.81 -16.53 -3.29
C GLY A 118 -1.92 -16.35 -4.35
N HIS A 119 -1.89 -15.31 -5.18
CA HIS A 119 -2.85 -15.20 -6.30
C HIS A 119 -2.51 -16.20 -7.43
N PRO A 120 -3.49 -16.96 -7.98
CA PRO A 120 -3.23 -17.97 -9.01
C PRO A 120 -2.80 -17.29 -10.31
N GLY A 121 -1.52 -17.47 -10.67
CA GLY A 121 -0.87 -16.80 -11.80
C GLY A 121 0.55 -16.31 -11.49
N GLU A 122 0.89 -16.16 -10.21
CA GLU A 122 2.24 -15.80 -9.75
C GLU A 122 2.99 -17.03 -9.25
N GLY A 123 3.54 -17.82 -10.18
CA GLY A 123 4.44 -18.91 -9.84
C GLY A 123 5.80 -18.39 -9.37
N CYS A 124 6.16 -18.67 -8.11
CA CYS A 124 7.54 -18.57 -7.62
C CYS A 124 8.18 -19.97 -7.69
N PRO A 125 9.34 -20.19 -8.34
CA PRO A 125 10.05 -21.45 -8.24
C PRO A 125 10.48 -21.68 -6.78
N SER A 126 10.24 -22.90 -6.29
CA SER A 126 10.25 -23.34 -4.90
C SER A 126 11.59 -23.36 -4.16
N THR A 127 12.54 -22.46 -4.45
CA THR A 127 13.87 -22.47 -3.82
C THR A 127 14.39 -21.06 -3.58
N CYS A 128 14.00 -20.46 -2.45
CA CYS A 128 14.78 -19.39 -1.81
C CYS A 128 14.38 -19.31 -0.33
N TRP A 129 14.94 -20.24 0.44
CA TRP A 129 14.95 -20.21 1.90
C TRP A 129 16.26 -19.54 2.37
N TRP A 130 16.16 -18.67 3.39
CA TRP A 130 17.24 -18.09 4.21
C TRP A 130 18.25 -17.13 3.54
N LEU A 131 18.16 -15.84 3.83
CA LEU A 131 19.00 -15.12 4.82
C LEU A 131 18.65 -13.62 4.81
N VAL A 132 18.38 -13.09 6.00
CA VAL A 132 18.10 -11.69 6.29
C VAL A 132 19.38 -10.87 6.11
N LEU A 133 19.24 -9.65 5.54
CA LEU A 133 20.27 -8.64 5.24
C LEU A 133 20.89 -8.73 3.82
N ARG A 134 20.46 -7.80 2.94
CA ARG A 134 21.04 -7.44 1.62
C ARG A 134 20.82 -8.39 0.42
N SER A 135 19.60 -8.84 0.11
CA SER A 135 19.37 -9.58 -1.16
C SER A 135 18.66 -8.77 -2.25
N SER A 136 19.38 -8.59 -3.36
CA SER A 136 18.94 -8.15 -4.66
C SER A 136 18.36 -9.32 -5.47
N THR A 137 17.15 -9.77 -5.15
CA THR A 137 16.35 -10.64 -6.03
C THR A 137 14.87 -10.24 -5.98
N PRO A 138 14.20 -10.03 -7.13
CA PRO A 138 12.82 -9.56 -7.20
C PRO A 138 11.83 -10.69 -6.88
N CYS A 139 10.80 -10.40 -6.10
CA CYS A 139 9.75 -11.35 -5.74
C CYS A 139 8.42 -10.56 -5.63
N PRO A 140 7.30 -10.99 -6.23
CA PRO A 140 6.18 -10.07 -6.56
C PRO A 140 5.35 -9.55 -5.37
N SER A 141 5.03 -8.24 -5.34
CA SER A 141 4.78 -7.37 -4.14
C SER A 141 3.55 -6.44 -4.19
N GLY A 142 3.01 -5.95 -3.03
CA GLY A 142 1.63 -5.43 -3.01
C GLY A 142 1.14 -4.22 -2.20
N VAL A 143 1.88 -3.73 -1.21
CA VAL A 143 1.51 -2.52 -0.46
C VAL A 143 2.79 -1.74 -0.21
N ALA A 144 2.85 -0.45 -0.54
CA ALA A 144 4.05 0.35 -0.32
C ALA A 144 3.81 1.36 0.81
N ALA A 145 4.56 1.24 1.89
CA ALA A 145 4.53 2.19 3.00
C ALA A 145 5.93 2.51 3.53
N ILE A 146 6.14 3.76 3.95
CA ILE A 146 7.41 4.16 4.60
C ILE A 146 7.47 3.52 5.99
N CYS A 147 6.41 3.64 6.78
CA CYS A 147 6.32 3.10 8.12
C CYS A 147 5.08 2.23 8.27
N ILE A 148 5.22 1.07 8.93
CA ILE A 148 4.10 0.29 9.45
C ILE A 148 4.41 -0.01 10.91
N GLU A 149 3.47 0.30 11.79
CA GLU A 149 3.58 -0.01 13.22
C GLU A 149 3.44 -1.51 13.48
N ASP A 150 3.97 -2.00 14.60
CA ASP A 150 3.70 -3.35 15.10
C ASP A 150 2.31 -3.46 15.79
N SER A 151 1.28 -2.99 15.09
CA SER A 151 -0.12 -3.15 15.47
C SER A 151 -0.70 -4.46 14.92
N GLU A 152 -1.90 -4.87 15.38
CA GLU A 152 -2.59 -6.06 14.82
C GLU A 152 -2.78 -5.95 13.30
N GLY A 153 -3.26 -4.79 12.82
CA GLY A 153 -3.42 -4.57 11.39
C GLY A 153 -2.09 -4.42 10.66
N GLY A 154 -1.07 -3.81 11.29
CA GLY A 154 0.27 -3.73 10.74
C GLY A 154 0.89 -5.11 10.51
N ARG A 155 0.82 -6.02 11.50
CA ARG A 155 1.25 -7.42 11.35
C ARG A 155 0.49 -8.15 10.26
N TRP A 156 -0.83 -8.02 10.25
CA TRP A 156 -1.67 -8.64 9.22
C TRP A 156 -1.29 -8.19 7.80
N ILE A 157 -1.01 -6.89 7.61
CA ILE A 157 -0.54 -6.38 6.31
C ILE A 157 0.80 -7.02 5.93
N ARG A 158 1.76 -7.10 6.86
CA ARG A 158 3.06 -7.76 6.64
C ARG A 158 2.92 -9.25 6.31
N GLU A 159 1.94 -9.93 6.92
CA GLU A 159 1.64 -11.33 6.66
C GLU A 159 1.06 -11.55 5.26
N HIS A 160 0.15 -10.68 4.79
CA HIS A 160 -0.62 -10.89 3.57
C HIS A 160 -0.06 -10.21 2.30
N TYR A 161 0.76 -9.16 2.47
CA TYR A 161 1.35 -8.37 1.38
C TYR A 161 2.87 -8.24 1.57
N LYS A 162 3.64 -8.07 0.48
CA LYS A 162 5.11 -7.92 0.57
C LYS A 162 5.55 -6.45 0.65
N CYS A 163 6.65 -6.26 1.41
CA CYS A 163 7.48 -5.05 1.57
C CYS A 163 6.78 -3.80 2.08
N SER A 164 7.02 -3.45 3.34
CA SER A 164 6.15 -2.53 4.05
C SER A 164 6.87 -1.53 4.94
N HIS A 165 8.15 -1.24 4.69
CA HIS A 165 8.89 -0.27 5.49
C HIS A 165 10.18 0.16 4.82
N CYS A 166 10.34 1.48 4.61
CA CYS A 166 11.63 2.14 4.38
C CYS A 166 12.42 2.32 5.70
N VAL A 167 11.87 1.84 6.81
CA VAL A 167 12.45 1.92 8.14
C VAL A 167 13.36 0.71 8.41
N PRO A 168 14.66 0.93 8.70
CA PRO A 168 15.55 -0.11 9.21
C PRO A 168 15.01 -0.75 10.49
N PRO A 169 15.19 -2.07 10.72
CA PRO A 169 14.72 -2.75 11.94
C PRO A 169 15.21 -2.11 13.25
N SER A 170 16.42 -1.52 13.24
CA SER A 170 16.98 -0.81 14.39
C SER A 170 16.24 0.47 14.76
N LEU A 171 15.46 1.03 13.82
CA LEU A 171 14.68 2.26 14.03
C LEU A 171 13.20 1.97 14.29
N GLN A 172 12.72 0.75 14.06
CA GLN A 172 11.32 0.34 14.28
C GLN A 172 10.78 0.71 15.67
N PRO A 173 11.52 0.52 16.79
CA PRO A 173 11.03 0.90 18.11
C PRO A 173 10.63 2.38 18.22
N HIS A 174 11.33 3.29 17.53
CA HIS A 174 11.00 4.73 17.57
C HIS A 174 9.63 5.05 16.96
N PHE A 175 9.10 4.18 16.10
CA PHE A 175 7.82 4.38 15.42
C PHE A 175 6.66 3.68 16.13
N ASP A 176 6.92 2.58 16.84
CA ASP A 176 5.90 1.83 17.58
C ASP A 176 5.41 2.54 18.86
N HIS A 177 6.04 3.66 19.24
CA HIS A 177 5.76 4.40 20.48
C HIS A 177 4.66 5.48 20.37
N HIS A 178 4.00 5.62 19.21
CA HIS A 178 2.95 6.62 18.99
C HIS A 178 1.51 6.16 19.35
N GLN A 179 1.38 5.11 20.18
CA GLN A 179 0.10 4.72 20.77
C GLN A 179 -0.38 5.65 21.88
#